data_AF-W4EPM7-F1
#
_entry.id   AF-W4EPM7-F1
#
_cell.length_a   1.000
_cell.length_b   1.000
_cell.length_c   1.000
_cell.angle_alpha   90.00
_cell.angle_beta   90.00
_cell.angle_gamma   90.00
#
_symmetry.space_group_name_H-M   'P 1'
#
loop_
_entity.id
_entity.type
_entity.pdbx_description
1 polymer ?
#
loop_
_entity_poly.entity_id
_entity_poly.type
_entity_poly.pdbx_seq_one_letter_code
_entity_poly.pdbx_strand_id
1 'polypeptide(L)'
;MFVGEGENWSSKVTVNQTDGDETYHIQINYKGHSIQDIEAFSYDVETKNNGEFDFSQNDAFLNKEGIYKKKLSVSNSPSTTVKDELVIKVLWNGNSEDFTLINK
;
A
#
# COMPACT_ATOMS: atom_id res chain seq x y z
N MET A 1 0.36 -11.84 5.69
CA MET A 1 -0.02 -10.88 4.61
C MET A 1 -0.62 -9.66 5.29
N PHE A 2 -0.26 -8.44 4.92
CA PHE A 2 -0.81 -7.25 5.58
C PHE A 2 -2.08 -6.78 4.89
N VAL A 3 -3.12 -6.48 5.67
CA VAL A 3 -4.41 -5.99 5.17
C VAL A 3 -4.94 -4.91 6.10
N GLY A 4 -5.65 -3.94 5.52
CA GLY A 4 -6.30 -2.89 6.29
C GLY A 4 -7.14 -2.00 5.37
N GLU A 5 -7.94 -1.16 6.00
CA GLU A 5 -8.85 -0.28 5.29
C GLU A 5 -9.09 1.02 6.04
N GLY A 6 -9.25 2.10 5.27
CA GLY A 6 -9.79 3.37 5.70
C GLY A 6 -11.25 3.51 5.27
N GLU A 7 -11.72 4.76 5.24
CA GLU A 7 -13.08 5.09 4.84
C GLU A 7 -13.29 4.84 3.35
N ASN A 8 -12.40 5.39 2.51
CA ASN A 8 -12.54 5.34 1.06
C ASN A 8 -11.60 4.35 0.39
N TRP A 9 -10.60 3.83 1.09
CA TRP A 9 -9.59 2.95 0.52
C TRP A 9 -9.39 1.68 1.33
N SER A 10 -8.96 0.62 0.65
CA SER A 10 -8.48 -0.61 1.29
C SER A 10 -7.17 -1.02 0.63
N SER A 11 -6.31 -1.69 1.38
CA SER A 11 -5.04 -2.16 0.85
C SER A 11 -4.68 -3.55 1.33
N LYS A 12 -3.94 -4.25 0.48
CA LYS A 12 -3.29 -5.52 0.77
C LYS A 12 -1.84 -5.43 0.32
N VAL A 13 -0.92 -5.78 1.22
CA VAL A 13 0.50 -5.93 0.93
C VAL A 13 0.91 -7.36 1.20
N THR A 14 1.37 -8.04 0.15
CA THR A 14 1.93 -9.38 0.25
C THR A 14 3.44 -9.28 0.16
N VAL A 15 4.11 -9.77 1.20
CA VAL A 15 5.57 -9.81 1.30
C VAL A 15 6.03 -11.23 1.03
N ASN A 16 6.92 -11.39 0.06
CA ASN A 16 7.56 -12.67 -0.27
C ASN A 16 9.05 -12.52 -0.06
N GLN A 17 9.63 -13.36 0.80
CA GLN A 17 11.04 -13.37 1.12
C GLN A 17 11.67 -14.64 0.58
N THR A 18 12.79 -14.54 -0.14
CA THR A 18 13.51 -15.70 -0.70
C THR A 18 15.00 -15.37 -0.72
N ASP A 19 15.82 -16.19 -0.04
CA ASP A 19 17.29 -16.14 -0.09
C ASP A 19 17.91 -14.73 0.03
N GLY A 20 17.39 -13.91 0.95
CA GLY A 20 17.89 -12.56 1.20
C GLY A 20 17.32 -11.47 0.29
N ASP A 21 16.42 -11.82 -0.63
CA ASP A 21 15.61 -10.87 -1.39
C ASP A 21 14.20 -10.76 -0.80
N GLU A 22 13.60 -9.58 -1.00
CA GLU A 22 12.24 -9.29 -0.58
C GLU A 22 11.42 -8.67 -1.72
N THR A 23 10.25 -9.25 -1.98
CA THR A 23 9.32 -8.77 -3.01
C THR A 23 8.00 -8.39 -2.36
N TYR A 24 7.55 -7.18 -2.67
CA TYR A 24 6.29 -6.65 -2.21
C TYR A 24 5.28 -6.59 -3.36
N HIS A 25 4.10 -7.12 -3.12
CA HIS A 25 2.94 -6.93 -4.00
C HIS A 25 1.91 -6.11 -3.25
N ILE A 26 1.70 -4.87 -3.68
CA ILE A 26 0.64 -4.02 -3.16
C ILE A 26 -0.57 -4.04 -4.09
N GLN A 27 -1.74 -4.10 -3.49
CA GLN A 27 -3.02 -3.84 -4.12
C GLN A 27 -3.75 -2.78 -3.30
N ILE A 28 -4.13 -1.67 -3.93
CA ILE A 28 -4.94 -0.61 -3.32
C ILE A 28 -6.28 -0.59 -4.06
N ASN A 29 -7.39 -0.59 -3.32
CA ASN A 29 -8.73 -0.50 -3.89
C ASN A 29 -9.45 0.72 -3.35
N TYR A 30 -10.05 1.49 -4.25
CA TYR A 30 -11.02 2.51 -3.88
C TYR A 30 -12.38 1.87 -3.59
N LYS A 31 -12.93 2.17 -2.42
CA LYS A 31 -14.23 1.72 -1.90
C LYS A 31 -15.27 2.85 -1.88
N GLY A 32 -14.84 4.10 -2.11
CA GLY A 32 -15.72 5.25 -2.14
C GLY A 32 -16.67 5.23 -3.34
N HIS A 33 -17.58 6.20 -3.37
CA HIS A 33 -18.51 6.36 -4.48
C HIS A 33 -17.79 7.00 -5.68
N SER A 34 -18.30 6.72 -6.89
CA SER A 34 -17.85 7.34 -8.13
C SER A 34 -16.35 7.23 -8.41
N ILE A 35 -15.87 6.00 -8.61
CA ILE A 35 -14.50 5.73 -9.08
C ILE A 35 -14.04 6.61 -10.27
N GLN A 36 -14.97 6.98 -11.14
CA GLN A 36 -14.73 7.78 -12.34
C GLN A 36 -14.20 9.19 -12.00
N ASP A 37 -14.45 9.65 -10.77
CA ASP A 37 -14.04 10.96 -10.28
C ASP A 37 -12.59 10.93 -9.75
N ILE A 38 -11.99 9.74 -9.59
CA ILE A 38 -10.59 9.61 -9.19
C ILE A 38 -9.70 9.71 -10.43
N GLU A 39 -9.14 10.90 -10.67
CA GLU A 39 -8.23 11.15 -11.80
C GLU A 39 -6.91 10.40 -11.58
N ALA A 40 -6.20 10.77 -10.53
CA ALA A 40 -4.97 10.16 -10.07
C ALA A 40 -4.92 10.20 -8.54
N PHE A 41 -4.13 9.30 -7.95
CA PHE A 41 -3.89 9.30 -6.52
C PHE A 41 -2.40 9.06 -6.24
N SER A 42 -1.93 9.57 -5.11
CA SER A 42 -0.62 9.26 -4.58
C SER A 42 -0.78 8.42 -3.32
N TYR A 43 0.19 7.58 -3.04
CA TYR A 43 0.22 6.85 -1.79
C TYR A 43 1.64 6.69 -1.27
N ASP A 44 1.72 6.49 0.03
CA ASP A 44 2.92 6.23 0.80
C ASP A 44 2.67 5.06 1.74
N VAL A 45 3.62 4.14 1.88
CA VAL A 45 3.53 3.00 2.77
C VAL A 45 4.80 2.91 3.58
N GLU A 46 4.66 2.96 4.90
CA GLU A 46 5.77 2.91 5.84
C GLU A 46 5.56 1.86 6.94
N THR A 47 6.63 1.28 7.44
CA THR A 47 6.61 0.53 8.71
C THR A 47 6.44 1.47 9.89
N LYS A 48 5.37 1.27 10.67
CA LYS A 48 4.94 2.16 11.76
C LYS A 48 5.99 2.43 12.83
N ASN A 49 6.87 1.46 13.10
CA ASN A 49 7.73 1.46 14.30
C ASN A 49 9.21 1.77 14.03
N ASN A 50 9.71 1.56 12.81
CA ASN A 50 11.13 1.69 12.51
C ASN A 50 11.44 2.41 11.17
N GLY A 51 10.44 2.66 10.31
CA GLY A 51 10.64 3.30 9.01
C GLY A 51 11.63 2.56 8.08
N GLU A 52 11.96 1.29 8.37
CA GLU A 52 12.94 0.51 7.58
C GLU A 52 12.41 0.13 6.20
N PHE A 53 11.08 0.11 6.06
CA PHE A 53 10.41 -0.04 4.79
C PHE A 53 9.55 1.18 4.54
N ASP A 54 9.88 1.89 3.47
CA ASP A 54 9.15 3.02 2.91
C ASP A 54 9.06 2.79 1.40
N PHE A 55 7.85 2.85 0.86
CA PHE A 55 7.68 3.10 -0.56
C PHE A 55 6.49 3.99 -0.86
N SER A 56 6.70 4.87 -1.82
CA SER A 56 5.67 5.77 -2.33
C SER A 56 5.51 5.65 -3.84
N GLN A 57 4.37 6.13 -4.31
CA GLN A 57 4.09 6.36 -5.71
C GLN A 57 3.26 7.63 -5.83
N ASN A 58 3.67 8.50 -6.74
CA ASN A 58 2.87 9.65 -7.17
C ASN A 58 2.15 9.34 -8.48
N ASP A 59 1.01 10.01 -8.68
CA ASP A 59 0.25 9.98 -9.93
C ASP A 59 -0.10 8.55 -10.40
N ALA A 60 -0.56 7.72 -9.46
CA ALA A 60 -1.07 6.38 -9.74
C ALA A 60 -2.51 6.42 -10.27
N PHE A 61 -2.85 5.48 -11.14
CA PHE A 61 -4.16 5.39 -11.78
C PHE A 61 -4.85 4.07 -11.41
N LEU A 62 -6.12 4.16 -11.04
CA LEU A 62 -6.97 3.00 -10.84
C LEU A 62 -7.37 2.38 -12.18
N ASN A 63 -7.56 1.06 -12.21
CA ASN A 63 -8.26 0.41 -13.32
C ASN A 63 -9.77 0.72 -13.25
N LYS A 64 -10.55 0.24 -14.24
CA LYS A 64 -12.02 0.44 -14.29
C LYS A 64 -12.80 -0.17 -13.11
N GLU A 65 -12.17 -1.06 -12.34
CA GLU A 65 -12.76 -1.74 -11.18
C GLU A 65 -12.37 -1.07 -9.86
N GLY A 66 -11.53 -0.04 -9.88
CA GLY A 66 -11.12 0.71 -8.68
C GLY A 66 -9.86 0.16 -8.06
N ILE A 67 -9.09 -0.60 -8.83
CA ILE A 67 -7.97 -1.39 -8.32
C ILE A 67 -6.67 -0.90 -8.94
N TYR A 68 -5.70 -0.64 -8.08
CA TYR A 68 -4.31 -0.43 -8.42
C TYR A 68 -3.46 -1.60 -7.90
N LYS A 69 -2.47 -2.03 -8.69
CA LYS A 69 -1.53 -3.09 -8.31
C LYS A 69 -0.12 -2.71 -8.71
N LYS A 70 0.86 -2.93 -7.82
CA LYS A 70 2.28 -2.74 -8.11
C LYS A 70 3.10 -3.86 -7.47
N LYS A 71 4.13 -4.28 -8.20
CA LYS A 71 5.19 -5.17 -7.69
C LYS A 71 6.44 -4.33 -7.45
N LEU A 72 7.07 -4.53 -6.30
CA LEU A 72 8.32 -3.90 -5.92
C LEU A 72 9.29 -5.02 -5.53
N SER A 73 10.50 -4.95 -6.06
CA SER A 73 11.60 -5.83 -5.67
C SER A 73 12.62 -4.99 -4.91
N VAL A 74 12.93 -5.40 -3.69
CA VAL A 74 13.97 -4.79 -2.87
C VAL A 74 15.05 -5.86 -2.68
N SER A 75 16.27 -5.54 -3.06
CA SER A 75 17.42 -6.41 -2.83
C SER A 75 18.13 -5.90 -1.60
N ASN A 76 17.85 -6.54 -0.45
CA ASN A 76 18.48 -6.39 0.86
C ASN A 76 17.86 -7.45 1.78
N SER A 77 18.57 -7.87 2.84
CA SER A 77 18.04 -8.78 3.87
C SER A 77 16.62 -8.40 4.28
N PRO A 78 15.72 -9.37 4.49
CA PRO A 78 14.32 -9.09 4.77
C PRO A 78 14.16 -8.19 6.00
N SER A 79 13.60 -6.99 5.78
CA SER A 79 13.38 -6.00 6.84
C SER A 79 11.97 -6.06 7.41
N THR A 80 10.99 -6.52 6.62
CA THR A 80 9.62 -6.67 7.11
C THR A 80 9.44 -7.99 7.86
N THR A 81 8.89 -7.92 9.06
CA THR A 81 8.59 -9.06 9.92
C THR A 81 7.09 -9.24 10.13
N VAL A 82 6.68 -10.44 10.55
CA VAL A 82 5.26 -10.72 10.86
C VAL A 82 4.68 -9.90 12.00
N LYS A 83 5.54 -9.27 12.83
CA LYS A 83 5.13 -8.42 13.97
C LYS A 83 4.95 -6.96 13.58
N ASP A 84 5.35 -6.59 12.36
CA ASP A 84 5.30 -5.20 11.94
C ASP A 84 3.85 -4.78 11.70
N GLU A 85 3.64 -3.48 11.76
CA GLU A 85 2.43 -2.82 11.28
C GLU A 85 2.86 -1.88 10.16
N LEU A 86 2.13 -1.90 9.06
CA LEU A 86 2.34 -0.94 7.99
C LEU A 86 1.30 0.17 8.13
N VAL A 87 1.69 1.41 7.88
CA VAL A 87 0.75 2.51 7.70
C VAL A 87 0.75 2.86 6.22
N ILE A 88 -0.43 3.01 5.64
CA ILE A 88 -0.58 3.56 4.31
C ILE A 88 -1.27 4.91 4.40
N LYS A 89 -0.75 5.88 3.67
CA LYS A 89 -1.36 7.19 3.49
C LYS A 89 -1.70 7.36 2.01
N VAL A 90 -2.93 7.76 1.73
CA VAL A 90 -3.43 7.97 0.36
C VAL A 90 -3.84 9.44 0.20
N LEU A 91 -3.51 10.04 -0.93
CA LEU A 91 -3.91 11.38 -1.33
C LEU A 91 -4.58 11.34 -2.70
N TRP A 92 -5.76 11.95 -2.84
CA TRP A 92 -6.51 11.99 -4.09
C TRP A 92 -7.42 13.22 -4.12
N ASN A 93 -7.52 13.93 -5.24
CA ASN A 93 -8.45 15.06 -5.42
C ASN A 93 -8.43 16.11 -4.27
N GLY A 94 -7.28 16.34 -3.63
CA GLY A 94 -7.15 17.23 -2.47
C GLY A 94 -7.59 16.65 -1.13
N ASN A 95 -8.09 15.41 -1.09
CA ASN A 95 -8.38 14.63 0.12
C ASN A 95 -7.19 13.77 0.52
N SER A 96 -7.18 13.35 1.78
CA SER A 96 -6.22 12.37 2.29
C SER A 96 -6.82 11.49 3.37
N GLU A 97 -6.38 10.24 3.44
CA GLU A 97 -6.65 9.35 4.56
C GLU A 97 -5.44 8.46 4.85
N ASP A 98 -5.34 8.00 6.09
CA ASP A 98 -4.34 7.03 6.52
C ASP A 98 -5.01 5.87 7.26
N PHE A 99 -4.44 4.69 7.13
CA PHE A 99 -4.91 3.50 7.84
C PHE A 99 -3.78 2.49 8.05
N THR A 100 -3.92 1.70 9.12
CA THR A 100 -2.95 0.67 9.47
C THR A 100 -3.29 -0.65 8.77
N LEU A 101 -2.29 -1.32 8.21
CA LEU A 101 -2.37 -2.69 7.71
C LEU A 101 -1.78 -3.62 8.77
N ILE A 102 -2.60 -4.56 9.22
CA ILE A 102 -2.20 -5.58 10.20
C ILE A 102 -1.93 -6.90 9.49
N ASN A 103 -0.99 -7.67 10.02
CA ASN A 103 -0.70 -8.99 9.50
C ASN A 103 -1.87 -9.96 9.75
N LYS A 104 -2.26 -10.68 8.71
CA LYS A 104 -3.27 -11.73 8.68
C LYS A 104 -2.68 -13.04 8.18
#